data_AF-A0A3Q7G1P1-F1
#
_entry.id   AF-A0A3Q7G1P1-F1
#
_cell.length_a   1.000
_cell.length_b   1.000
_cell.length_c   1.000
_cell.angle_alpha   90.00
_cell.angle_beta   90.00
_cell.angle_gamma   90.00
#
_symmetry.space_group_name_H-M   'P 1'
#
loop_
_entity.id
_entity.type
_entity.pdbx_description
1 polymer ?
#
loop_
_entity_poly.entity_id
_entity_poly.type
_entity_poly.pdbx_seq_one_letter_code
_entity_poly.pdbx_strand_id
1 'polypeptide(L)'
;MLSKVIEYERAIVEYADRDIGLSLYLKFVDKNSTGTLLNSDWEGVKRITKFLEMFFNLTLKISGSRYVTYNLYFLESCQVGVYLNQLISNEDHVLDKMTENMKEKFDNYWGDAEKMNKMVFIPCVLDPRHKFRTLGFELKKMFGEKGAAIENGVRTYMEALFNEYTKPISNYKSGQFSSTEMARDVLAIPVSNVAYECAISTGWLILDSFRSSLNPVLVQVLVCLQDWLRSEPQL
;
A
#
# COMPACT_ATOMS: atom_id res chain seq x y z
N MET A 1 -0.52 7.40 13.96
CA MET A 1 0.39 8.55 14.12
C MET A 1 -0.34 9.87 13.85
N LEU A 2 -1.15 9.96 12.79
CA LEU A 2 -1.91 11.17 12.44
C LEU A 2 -3.04 11.52 13.44
N SER A 3 -3.79 10.52 13.92
CA SER A 3 -4.82 10.73 14.96
C SER A 3 -4.28 11.30 16.27
N LYS A 4 -3.03 10.99 16.61
CA LYS A 4 -2.39 11.48 17.84
C LYS A 4 -2.30 13.01 17.86
N VAL A 5 -2.09 13.66 16.72
CA VAL A 5 -2.03 15.13 16.65
C VAL A 5 -3.34 15.76 17.11
N ILE A 6 -4.47 15.13 16.81
CA ILE A 6 -5.80 15.58 17.25
C ILE A 6 -5.95 15.39 18.77
N GLU A 7 -5.46 14.27 19.32
CA GLU A 7 -5.48 14.02 20.78
C GLU A 7 -4.68 15.08 21.57
N TYR A 8 -3.61 15.61 20.97
CA TYR A 8 -2.77 16.65 21.57
C TYR A 8 -3.19 18.09 21.22
N GLU A 9 -4.31 18.31 20.53
CA GLU A 9 -4.79 19.65 20.13
C GLU A 9 -4.76 20.64 21.32
N ARG A 10 -5.40 20.27 22.43
CA ARG A 10 -5.45 21.10 23.64
C ARG A 10 -4.06 21.36 24.21
N ALA A 11 -3.21 20.34 24.28
CA ALA A 11 -1.86 20.46 24.82
C ALA A 11 -0.99 21.39 23.95
N ILE A 12 -1.14 21.32 22.62
CA ILE A 12 -0.41 22.17 21.66
C ILE A 12 -0.85 23.63 21.79
N VAL A 13 -2.16 23.89 21.90
CA VAL A 13 -2.69 25.25 22.10
C VAL A 13 -2.20 25.83 23.43
N GLU A 14 -2.34 25.08 24.53
CA GLU A 14 -1.89 25.55 25.85
C GLU A 14 -0.37 25.77 25.92
N TYR A 15 0.42 24.92 25.25
CA TYR A 15 1.87 25.08 25.20
C TYR A 15 2.27 26.28 24.34
N ALA A 16 1.59 26.52 23.22
CA ALA A 16 1.84 27.67 22.35
C ALA A 16 1.54 29.03 23.04
N ASP A 17 0.60 29.05 23.98
CA ASP A 17 0.31 30.24 24.80
C ASP A 17 1.39 30.50 25.87
N ARG A 18 2.03 29.44 26.38
CA ARG A 18 3.03 29.52 27.45
C ARG A 18 4.47 29.68 26.95
N ASP A 19 4.79 29.04 25.82
CA ASP A 19 6.14 29.01 25.26
C ASP A 19 6.29 30.04 24.16
N ILE A 20 7.12 31.06 24.42
CA ILE A 20 7.39 32.16 23.48
C ILE A 20 8.04 31.62 22.19
N GLY A 21 8.86 30.57 22.29
CA GLY A 21 9.53 29.96 21.15
C GLY A 21 8.56 29.34 20.16
N LEU A 22 7.64 28.49 20.63
CA LEU A 22 6.60 27.89 19.81
C LEU A 22 5.62 28.96 19.29
N SER A 23 5.25 29.94 20.11
CA SER A 23 4.40 31.06 19.69
C SER A 23 5.01 31.83 18.51
N LEU A 24 6.32 32.12 18.56
CA LEU A 24 7.04 32.77 17.48
C LEU A 24 7.15 31.88 16.25
N TYR A 25 7.44 30.59 16.43
CA TYR A 25 7.51 29.63 15.32
C TYR A 25 6.17 29.53 14.57
N LEU A 26 5.05 29.41 15.30
CA LEU A 26 3.72 29.32 14.69
C LEU A 26 3.28 30.62 14.02
N LYS A 27 3.73 31.78 14.52
CA LYS A 27 3.48 33.09 13.91
C LYS A 27 4.33 33.35 12.66
N PHE A 28 5.47 32.68 12.54
CA PHE A 28 6.44 32.90 11.46
C PHE A 28 6.90 31.57 10.85
N VAL A 29 5.99 30.87 10.16
CA VAL A 29 6.34 29.69 9.37
C VAL A 29 6.99 30.14 8.06
N ASP A 30 8.21 29.66 7.78
CA ASP A 30 8.97 29.97 6.55
C ASP A 30 9.09 31.48 6.24
N LYS A 31 9.23 32.31 7.29
CA LYS A 31 9.31 33.79 7.23
C LYS A 31 8.01 34.51 6.82
N ASN A 32 6.91 33.78 6.64
CA ASN A 32 5.61 34.37 6.38
C ASN A 32 4.84 34.52 7.70
N SER A 33 4.16 35.65 7.89
CA SER A 33 3.30 35.88 9.05
C SER A 33 2.03 35.03 8.92
N THR A 34 1.98 33.90 9.64
CA THR A 34 0.87 32.94 9.63
C THR A 34 -0.18 33.20 10.71
N GLY A 35 0.12 34.05 11.69
CA GLY A 35 -0.82 34.39 12.77
C GLY A 35 -0.86 33.35 13.90
N THR A 36 -1.91 33.37 14.71
CA THR A 36 -2.15 32.40 15.79
C THR A 36 -2.97 31.22 15.29
N LEU A 37 -2.77 30.03 15.87
CA LEU A 37 -3.60 28.86 15.55
C LEU A 37 -5.08 29.14 15.83
N LEU A 38 -5.91 28.98 14.81
CA LEU A 38 -7.35 29.14 14.88
C LEU A 38 -8.05 27.78 14.93
N ASN A 39 -9.29 27.78 15.41
CA ASN A 39 -10.14 26.58 15.36
C ASN A 39 -10.31 26.06 13.91
N SER A 40 -10.32 26.95 12.91
CA SER A 40 -10.38 26.59 11.49
C SER A 40 -9.18 25.77 11.02
N ASP A 41 -7.99 26.01 11.61
CA ASP A 41 -6.77 25.27 11.26
C ASP A 41 -6.86 23.83 11.76
N TRP A 42 -7.36 23.64 12.99
CA TRP A 42 -7.61 22.30 13.55
C TRP A 42 -8.69 21.54 12.80
N GLU A 43 -9.73 22.23 12.32
CA GLU A 43 -10.69 21.62 11.40
C GLU A 43 -10.04 21.18 10.08
N GLY A 44 -9.05 21.94 9.56
CA GLY A 44 -8.21 21.53 8.44
C GLY A 44 -7.36 20.29 8.76
N VAL A 45 -6.71 20.25 9.93
CA VAL A 45 -5.92 19.09 10.39
C VAL A 45 -6.78 17.83 10.51
N LYS A 46 -8.00 17.95 11.05
CA LYS A 46 -8.95 16.83 11.14
C LYS A 46 -9.36 16.32 9.76
N ARG A 47 -9.64 17.22 8.81
CA ARG A 47 -9.94 16.85 7.41
C ARG A 47 -8.77 16.13 6.73
N ILE A 48 -7.56 16.66 6.85
CA ILE A 48 -6.35 16.03 6.29
C ILE A 48 -6.06 14.68 6.93
N THR A 49 -6.24 14.57 8.25
CA THR A 49 -6.06 13.29 8.98
C THR A 49 -7.01 12.22 8.44
N LYS A 50 -8.29 12.57 8.26
CA LYS A 50 -9.29 11.66 7.68
C LYS A 50 -8.97 11.30 6.22
N PHE A 51 -8.49 12.25 5.43
CA PHE A 51 -8.02 12.00 4.05
C PHE A 51 -6.92 10.94 4.03
N LEU A 52 -5.89 11.10 4.88
CA LEU A 52 -4.72 10.22 4.92
C LEU A 52 -5.02 8.85 5.53
N GLU A 53 -6.03 8.76 6.41
CA GLU A 53 -6.41 7.52 7.08
C GLU A 53 -6.78 6.40 6.09
N MET A 54 -7.45 6.73 4.98
CA MET A 54 -7.76 5.77 3.92
C MET A 54 -6.50 5.12 3.36
N PHE A 55 -5.52 5.93 2.96
CA PHE A 55 -4.26 5.44 2.42
C PHE A 55 -3.49 4.60 3.43
N PHE A 56 -3.44 5.06 4.69
CA PHE A 56 -2.78 4.35 5.77
C PHE A 56 -3.36 2.94 5.98
N ASN A 57 -4.69 2.82 6.04
CA ASN A 57 -5.37 1.54 6.24
C ASN A 57 -5.14 0.58 5.07
N LEU A 58 -5.16 1.09 3.83
CA LEU A 58 -4.87 0.29 2.64
C LEU A 58 -3.41 -0.17 2.61
N THR A 59 -2.46 0.73 2.90
CA THR A 59 -1.04 0.38 3.02
C THR A 59 -0.82 -0.70 4.07
N LEU A 60 -1.41 -0.56 5.26
CA LEU A 60 -1.32 -1.56 6.33
C LEU A 60 -1.76 -2.95 5.84
N LYS A 61 -2.85 -2.99 5.06
CA LYS A 61 -3.42 -4.22 4.52
C LYS A 61 -2.56 -4.88 3.44
N ILE A 62 -1.91 -4.09 2.58
CA ILE A 62 -1.05 -4.64 1.51
C ILE A 62 0.40 -4.86 1.96
N SER A 63 0.79 -4.34 3.11
CA SER A 63 2.12 -4.53 3.73
C SER A 63 2.18 -5.70 4.71
N GLY A 64 1.14 -6.53 4.79
CA GLY A 64 1.16 -7.75 5.59
C GLY A 64 2.21 -8.77 5.11
N SER A 65 2.85 -9.47 6.05
CA SER A 65 3.81 -10.56 5.76
C SER A 65 3.30 -11.95 6.11
N ARG A 66 2.22 -12.03 6.90
CA ARG A 66 1.66 -13.29 7.42
C ARG A 66 0.55 -13.88 6.54
N TYR A 67 0.23 -13.23 5.44
CA TYR A 67 -0.81 -13.64 4.51
C TYR A 67 -0.47 -13.13 3.11
N VAL A 68 -1.09 -13.73 2.11
CA VAL A 68 -0.98 -13.30 0.71
C VAL A 68 -1.56 -11.89 0.59
N THR A 69 -0.77 -10.93 0.11
CA THR A 69 -1.20 -9.55 -0.08
C THR A 69 -1.53 -9.25 -1.54
N TYR A 70 -0.89 -9.95 -2.48
CA TYR A 70 -0.98 -9.63 -3.90
C TYR A 70 -2.34 -9.92 -4.52
N ASN A 71 -3.06 -10.92 -3.99
CA ASN A 71 -4.46 -11.18 -4.35
C ASN A 71 -5.39 -10.00 -4.04
N LEU A 72 -5.09 -9.20 -3.01
CA LEU A 72 -5.90 -8.05 -2.60
C LEU A 72 -5.48 -6.75 -3.29
N TYR A 73 -4.22 -6.64 -3.71
CA TYR A 73 -3.61 -5.40 -4.17
C TYR A 73 -4.45 -4.59 -5.16
N PHE A 74 -4.94 -5.23 -6.22
CA PHE A 74 -5.74 -4.54 -7.23
C PHE A 74 -7.03 -3.97 -6.65
N LEU A 75 -7.74 -4.75 -5.82
CA LEU A 75 -9.00 -4.32 -5.21
C LEU A 75 -8.78 -3.18 -4.20
N GLU A 76 -7.71 -3.23 -3.41
CA GLU A 76 -7.34 -2.12 -2.52
C GLU A 76 -6.97 -0.86 -3.31
N SER A 77 -6.30 -1.02 -4.46
CA SER A 77 -6.01 0.10 -5.36
C SER A 77 -7.28 0.70 -5.98
N CYS A 78 -8.28 -0.12 -6.30
CA CYS A 78 -9.58 0.35 -6.74
C CYS A 78 -10.29 1.20 -5.67
N GLN A 79 -10.17 0.82 -4.39
CA GLN A 79 -10.74 1.61 -3.30
C GLN A 79 -10.11 3.01 -3.24
N VAL A 80 -8.79 3.13 -3.45
CA VAL A 80 -8.11 4.45 -3.56
C VAL A 80 -8.72 5.28 -4.69
N GLY A 81 -8.84 4.70 -5.89
CA GLY A 81 -9.36 5.41 -7.06
C GLY A 81 -10.80 5.90 -6.85
N VAL A 82 -11.65 5.04 -6.27
CA VAL A 82 -13.05 5.40 -5.93
C VAL A 82 -13.10 6.50 -4.88
N TYR A 83 -12.27 6.40 -3.84
CA TYR A 83 -12.22 7.40 -2.78
C TYR A 83 -11.78 8.78 -3.32
N LEU A 84 -10.75 8.83 -4.15
CA LEU A 84 -10.31 10.07 -4.79
C LEU A 84 -11.39 10.68 -5.68
N ASN A 85 -12.10 9.87 -6.47
CA ASN A 85 -13.21 10.36 -7.30
C ASN A 85 -14.36 10.93 -6.46
N GLN A 86 -14.67 10.32 -5.32
CA GLN A 86 -15.68 10.82 -4.39
C GLN A 86 -15.25 12.17 -3.80
N LEU A 87 -13.98 12.31 -3.41
CA LEU A 87 -13.47 13.57 -2.88
C LEU A 87 -13.51 14.71 -3.91
N ILE A 88 -13.15 14.43 -5.16
CA ILE A 88 -13.24 15.42 -6.26
C ILE A 88 -14.69 15.88 -6.47
N SER A 89 -15.66 15.00 -6.22
CA SER A 89 -17.08 15.33 -6.39
C SER A 89 -17.66 16.17 -5.23
N ASN A 90 -16.96 16.31 -4.10
CA ASN A 90 -17.52 16.84 -2.85
C ASN A 90 -17.23 18.33 -2.57
N GLU A 91 -16.66 19.10 -3.51
CA GLU A 91 -16.38 20.55 -3.38
C GLU A 91 -15.76 20.96 -2.00
N ASP A 92 -14.73 20.24 -1.53
CA ASP A 92 -14.01 20.60 -0.30
C ASP A 92 -12.73 21.39 -0.63
N HIS A 93 -12.85 22.72 -0.60
CA HIS A 93 -11.76 23.66 -0.91
C HIS A 93 -10.45 23.43 -0.15
N VAL A 94 -10.47 22.77 1.03
CA VAL A 94 -9.24 22.49 1.79
C VAL A 94 -8.49 21.30 1.19
N LEU A 95 -9.21 20.32 0.67
CA LEU A 95 -8.64 19.07 0.14
C LEU A 95 -8.55 19.04 -1.38
N ASP A 96 -9.18 19.98 -2.10
CA ASP A 96 -9.25 20.01 -3.56
C ASP A 96 -7.87 19.83 -4.20
N LYS A 97 -6.91 20.71 -3.88
CA LYS A 97 -5.57 20.65 -4.48
C LYS A 97 -4.80 19.36 -4.12
N MET A 98 -4.95 18.89 -2.88
CA MET A 98 -4.32 17.65 -2.43
C MET A 98 -4.90 16.44 -3.17
N THR A 99 -6.22 16.41 -3.31
CA THR A 99 -6.96 15.35 -3.98
C THR A 99 -6.65 15.32 -5.47
N GLU A 100 -6.63 16.47 -6.15
CA GLU A 100 -6.21 16.59 -7.55
C GLU A 100 -4.81 16.02 -7.76
N ASN A 101 -3.83 16.47 -6.97
CA ASN A 101 -2.44 16.03 -7.10
C ASN A 101 -2.30 14.52 -6.84
N MET A 102 -3.07 13.97 -5.89
CA MET A 102 -3.07 12.54 -5.61
C MET A 102 -3.76 11.74 -6.71
N LYS A 103 -4.83 12.28 -7.30
CA LYS A 103 -5.53 11.67 -8.45
C LYS A 103 -4.65 11.64 -9.68
N GLU A 104 -3.95 12.72 -9.97
CA GLU A 104 -2.99 12.79 -11.08
C GLU A 104 -1.90 11.72 -10.94
N LYS A 105 -1.32 11.57 -9.74
CA LYS A 105 -0.34 10.49 -9.46
C LYS A 105 -0.93 9.11 -9.63
N PHE A 106 -2.16 8.90 -9.18
CA PHE A 106 -2.87 7.64 -9.34
C PHE A 106 -3.08 7.30 -10.83
N ASP A 107 -3.52 8.27 -11.63
CA ASP A 107 -3.75 8.08 -13.06
C ASP A 107 -2.45 7.86 -13.82
N ASN A 108 -1.39 8.57 -13.45
CA ASN A 108 -0.05 8.39 -14.03
C ASN A 108 0.53 6.99 -13.74
N TYR A 109 0.27 6.43 -12.55
CA TYR A 109 0.73 5.09 -12.19
C TYR A 109 0.10 4.02 -13.10
N TRP A 110 -1.22 4.12 -13.32
CA TRP A 110 -1.96 3.17 -14.15
C TRP A 110 -1.73 3.40 -15.65
N GLY A 111 -1.56 4.66 -16.04
CA GLY A 111 -1.24 5.08 -17.39
C GLY A 111 -2.25 4.60 -18.44
N ASP A 112 -1.74 4.20 -19.60
CA ASP A 112 -2.55 3.72 -20.70
C ASP A 112 -2.98 2.26 -20.49
N ALA A 113 -4.26 1.99 -20.70
CA ALA A 113 -4.89 0.68 -20.57
C ALA A 113 -4.15 -0.43 -21.33
N GLU A 114 -3.62 -0.11 -22.51
CA GLU A 114 -2.90 -1.08 -23.35
C GLU A 114 -1.53 -1.47 -22.76
N LYS A 115 -0.88 -0.51 -22.09
CA LYS A 115 0.48 -0.62 -21.54
C LYS A 115 0.51 -1.13 -20.10
N MET A 116 -0.65 -1.27 -19.46
CA MET A 116 -0.74 -1.82 -18.10
C MET A 116 -0.08 -3.19 -18.01
N ASN A 117 0.69 -3.37 -16.92
CA ASN A 117 1.26 -4.66 -16.58
C ASN A 117 0.13 -5.61 -16.17
N LYS A 118 -0.14 -6.61 -17.01
CA LYS A 118 -1.25 -7.55 -16.81
C LYS A 118 -1.07 -8.43 -15.57
N MET A 119 0.17 -8.60 -15.08
CA MET A 119 0.45 -9.37 -13.87
C MET A 119 -0.24 -8.83 -12.63
N VAL A 120 -0.47 -7.51 -12.52
CA VAL A 120 -1.10 -6.92 -11.31
C VAL A 120 -2.54 -7.37 -11.10
N PHE A 121 -3.20 -7.91 -12.13
CA PHE A 121 -4.59 -8.36 -12.07
C PHE A 121 -4.72 -9.87 -11.87
N ILE A 122 -3.73 -10.67 -12.27
CA ILE A 122 -3.75 -12.14 -12.19
C ILE A 122 -4.01 -12.67 -10.77
N PRO A 123 -3.37 -12.14 -9.71
CA PRO A 123 -3.62 -12.58 -8.33
C PRO A 123 -5.09 -12.47 -7.90
N CYS A 124 -5.77 -11.41 -8.33
CA CYS A 124 -7.20 -11.21 -8.06
C CYS A 124 -8.04 -12.31 -8.72
N VAL A 125 -7.67 -12.73 -9.94
CA VAL A 125 -8.36 -13.83 -10.64
C VAL A 125 -8.05 -15.19 -10.01
N LEU A 126 -6.83 -15.39 -9.51
CA LEU A 126 -6.44 -16.61 -8.82
C LEU A 126 -7.19 -16.79 -7.50
N ASP A 127 -7.50 -15.70 -6.79
CA ASP A 127 -8.29 -15.73 -5.56
C ASP A 127 -9.68 -16.37 -5.82
N PRO A 128 -10.01 -17.49 -5.14
CA PRO A 128 -11.30 -18.16 -5.29
C PRO A 128 -12.52 -17.26 -5.08
N ARG A 129 -12.39 -16.18 -4.29
CA ARG A 129 -13.49 -15.29 -3.91
C ARG A 129 -13.83 -14.26 -4.98
N HIS A 130 -12.93 -13.97 -5.91
CA HIS A 130 -13.06 -12.82 -6.81
C HIS A 130 -13.25 -13.24 -8.26
N LYS A 131 -12.26 -13.95 -8.84
CA LYS A 131 -12.26 -14.40 -10.25
C LYS A 131 -12.43 -13.24 -11.25
N PHE A 132 -12.56 -13.59 -12.54
CA PHE A 132 -12.76 -12.61 -13.63
C PHE A 132 -14.01 -11.74 -13.44
N ARG A 133 -15.08 -12.28 -12.82
CA ARG A 133 -16.30 -11.51 -12.58
C ARG A 133 -16.04 -10.24 -11.75
N THR A 134 -15.27 -10.37 -10.67
CA THR A 134 -14.93 -9.23 -9.81
C THR A 134 -13.96 -8.29 -10.53
N LEU A 135 -12.94 -8.85 -11.19
CA LEU A 135 -11.99 -8.07 -11.97
C LEU A 135 -12.68 -7.20 -13.02
N GLY A 136 -13.56 -7.78 -13.83
CA GLY A 136 -14.28 -7.05 -14.88
C GLY A 136 -15.17 -5.93 -14.34
N PHE A 137 -15.85 -6.17 -13.21
CA PHE A 137 -16.65 -5.14 -12.54
C PHE A 137 -15.79 -3.95 -12.09
N GLU A 138 -14.68 -4.20 -11.40
CA GLU A 138 -13.79 -3.14 -10.91
C GLU A 138 -13.05 -2.41 -12.03
N LEU A 139 -12.62 -3.14 -13.08
CA LEU A 139 -12.01 -2.53 -14.26
C LEU A 139 -12.99 -1.61 -14.99
N LYS A 140 -14.26 -2.00 -15.14
CA LYS A 140 -15.29 -1.14 -15.72
C LYS A 140 -15.54 0.10 -14.86
N LYS A 141 -15.55 -0.07 -13.54
CA LYS A 141 -15.74 1.04 -12.60
C LYS A 141 -14.58 2.05 -12.64
N MET A 142 -13.35 1.57 -12.78
CA MET A 142 -12.14 2.39 -12.79
C MET A 142 -11.86 3.04 -14.16
N PHE A 143 -12.02 2.28 -15.24
CA PHE A 143 -11.54 2.65 -16.58
C PHE A 143 -12.67 2.80 -17.61
N GLY A 144 -13.93 2.71 -17.19
CA GLY A 144 -15.09 2.83 -18.06
C GLY A 144 -15.10 1.77 -19.16
N GLU A 145 -15.39 2.19 -20.40
CA GLU A 145 -15.47 1.31 -21.57
C GLU A 145 -14.14 0.59 -21.88
N LYS A 146 -12.99 1.15 -21.47
CA LYS A 146 -11.69 0.49 -21.64
C LYS A 146 -11.54 -0.75 -20.74
N GLY A 147 -12.35 -0.88 -19.68
CA GLY A 147 -12.26 -1.97 -18.72
C GLY A 147 -12.40 -3.36 -19.37
N ALA A 148 -13.30 -3.50 -20.35
CA ALA A 148 -13.51 -4.77 -21.05
C ALA A 148 -12.28 -5.19 -21.88
N ALA A 149 -11.62 -4.22 -22.55
CA ALA A 149 -10.40 -4.48 -23.31
C ALA A 149 -9.25 -4.91 -22.39
N ILE A 150 -9.12 -4.27 -21.21
CA ILE A 150 -8.13 -4.66 -20.19
C ILE A 150 -8.42 -6.08 -19.69
N GLU A 151 -9.66 -6.41 -19.34
CA GLU A 151 -10.04 -7.74 -18.86
C GLU A 151 -9.69 -8.83 -19.89
N ASN A 152 -9.99 -8.59 -21.16
CA ASN A 152 -9.64 -9.52 -22.24
C ASN A 152 -8.11 -9.68 -22.36
N GLY A 153 -7.36 -8.58 -22.29
CA GLY A 153 -5.90 -8.62 -22.29
C GLY A 153 -5.31 -9.40 -21.10
N VAL A 154 -5.91 -9.29 -19.92
CA VAL A 154 -5.53 -10.09 -18.74
C VAL A 154 -5.83 -11.56 -18.96
N ARG A 155 -6.98 -11.90 -19.55
CA ARG A 155 -7.36 -13.28 -19.86
C ARG A 155 -6.37 -13.93 -20.81
N THR A 156 -6.08 -13.29 -21.95
CA THR A 156 -5.10 -13.80 -22.92
C THR A 156 -3.73 -13.98 -22.28
N TYR A 157 -3.29 -13.03 -21.44
CA TYR A 157 -2.01 -13.11 -20.76
C TYR A 157 -1.99 -14.26 -19.73
N MET A 158 -3.06 -14.45 -18.96
CA MET A 158 -3.20 -15.55 -18.01
C MET A 158 -3.15 -16.91 -18.69
N GLU A 159 -3.83 -17.06 -19.83
CA GLU A 159 -3.83 -18.29 -20.63
C GLU A 159 -2.43 -18.58 -21.19
N ALA A 160 -1.73 -17.58 -21.71
CA ALA A 160 -0.36 -17.72 -22.16
C ALA A 160 0.57 -18.13 -21.02
N LEU A 161 0.46 -17.48 -19.86
CA LEU A 161 1.23 -17.81 -18.66
C LEU A 161 0.96 -19.25 -18.21
N PHE A 162 -0.32 -19.65 -18.13
CA PHE A 162 -0.71 -21.01 -17.78
C PHE A 162 -0.11 -22.04 -18.74
N ASN A 163 -0.17 -21.76 -20.05
CA ASN A 163 0.41 -22.65 -21.06
C ASN A 163 1.91 -22.85 -20.85
N GLU A 164 2.67 -21.80 -20.49
CA GLU A 164 4.10 -21.92 -20.14
C GLU A 164 4.32 -22.86 -18.96
N TYR A 165 3.54 -22.74 -17.89
CA TYR A 165 3.62 -23.61 -16.72
C TYR A 165 3.26 -25.07 -17.03
N THR A 166 2.39 -25.31 -18.01
CA THR A 166 1.99 -26.67 -18.41
C THR A 166 2.92 -27.32 -19.43
N LYS A 167 3.95 -26.61 -19.94
CA LYS A 167 4.89 -27.19 -20.91
C LYS A 167 5.66 -28.35 -20.27
N PRO A 168 5.74 -29.51 -20.95
CA PRO A 168 6.54 -30.61 -20.44
C PRO A 168 8.02 -30.23 -20.46
N ILE A 169 8.68 -30.26 -19.29
CA ILE A 169 10.14 -30.15 -19.19
C ILE A 169 10.73 -31.39 -19.87
N SER A 170 11.56 -31.17 -20.89
CA SER A 170 11.99 -32.19 -21.86
C SER A 170 12.76 -33.40 -21.29
N ASN A 171 13.00 -33.50 -19.97
CA ASN A 171 13.81 -34.56 -19.36
C ASN A 171 13.24 -35.25 -18.11
N TYR A 172 11.99 -35.00 -17.69
CA TYR A 172 11.38 -35.74 -16.57
C TYR A 172 9.97 -36.22 -16.88
N LYS A 173 9.82 -37.55 -17.04
CA LYS A 173 8.52 -38.23 -17.06
C LYS A 173 8.05 -38.50 -15.63
N SER A 174 7.64 -37.45 -14.91
CA SER A 174 6.85 -37.61 -13.68
C SER A 174 6.20 -36.30 -13.28
N GLY A 175 4.87 -36.24 -13.30
CA GLY A 175 4.08 -35.14 -12.76
C GLY A 175 3.47 -34.25 -13.83
N GLN A 176 2.15 -34.31 -13.95
CA GLN A 176 1.33 -33.38 -14.70
C GLN A 176 1.42 -32.01 -14.00
N PHE A 177 2.17 -31.06 -14.57
CA PHE A 177 2.33 -29.72 -14.01
C PHE A 177 0.95 -29.07 -13.83
N SER A 178 0.69 -28.58 -12.63
CA SER A 178 -0.66 -28.29 -12.15
C SER A 178 -0.87 -26.78 -12.06
N SER A 179 -2.09 -26.32 -12.34
CA SER A 179 -2.58 -24.95 -12.10
C SER A 179 -2.17 -24.39 -10.72
N THR A 180 -1.91 -25.27 -9.75
CA THR A 180 -1.42 -24.94 -8.41
C THR A 180 -0.03 -24.31 -8.38
N GLU A 181 0.89 -24.63 -9.29
CA GLU A 181 2.26 -24.08 -9.29
C GLU A 181 2.28 -22.62 -9.74
N MET A 182 1.60 -22.32 -10.85
CA MET A 182 1.39 -20.93 -11.29
C MET A 182 0.73 -20.10 -10.18
N ALA A 183 -0.31 -20.65 -9.54
CA ALA A 183 -0.99 -19.95 -8.46
C ALA A 183 -0.08 -19.69 -7.26
N ARG A 184 0.70 -20.70 -6.84
CA ARG A 184 1.66 -20.57 -5.73
C ARG A 184 2.71 -19.51 -6.03
N ASP A 185 3.31 -19.55 -7.21
CA ASP A 185 4.43 -18.67 -7.56
C ASP A 185 3.96 -17.22 -7.74
N VAL A 186 2.82 -17.00 -8.41
CA VAL A 186 2.23 -15.66 -8.57
C VAL A 186 1.80 -15.07 -7.23
N LEU A 187 1.11 -15.84 -6.39
CA LEU A 187 0.63 -15.34 -5.10
C LEU A 187 1.75 -15.15 -4.06
N ALA A 188 2.92 -15.77 -4.24
CA ALA A 188 4.07 -15.58 -3.36
C ALA A 188 4.77 -14.23 -3.56
N ILE A 189 4.46 -13.49 -4.64
CA ILE A 189 5.05 -12.17 -4.91
C ILE A 189 4.57 -11.17 -3.84
N PRO A 190 5.46 -10.58 -3.04
CA PRO A 190 5.06 -9.55 -2.09
C PRO A 190 4.69 -8.26 -2.84
N VAL A 191 3.56 -7.66 -2.48
CA VAL A 191 3.14 -6.35 -3.01
C VAL A 191 4.05 -5.24 -2.53
N SER A 192 4.38 -5.32 -1.24
CA SER A 192 5.07 -4.28 -0.53
C SER A 192 6.33 -4.83 0.08
N ASN A 193 7.35 -4.07 -0.21
CA ASN A 193 8.67 -4.14 0.32
C ASN A 193 8.74 -3.70 1.81
N VAL A 194 7.73 -2.96 2.29
CA VAL A 194 7.69 -2.43 3.67
C VAL A 194 7.71 -3.53 4.73
N ALA A 195 7.21 -4.73 4.42
CA ALA A 195 7.29 -5.88 5.33
C ALA A 195 8.74 -6.23 5.70
N TYR A 196 9.67 -6.17 4.73
CA TYR A 196 11.08 -6.35 5.02
C TYR A 196 11.67 -5.10 5.68
N GLU A 197 11.17 -3.90 5.41
CA GLU A 197 11.70 -2.67 6.04
C GLU A 197 11.36 -2.62 7.53
N CYS A 198 10.21 -3.13 7.96
CA CYS A 198 9.92 -3.29 9.39
C CYS A 198 10.83 -4.34 10.05
N ALA A 199 11.10 -5.46 9.37
CA ALA A 199 12.04 -6.48 9.86
C ALA A 199 13.48 -5.94 9.91
N ILE A 200 13.92 -5.22 8.89
CA ILE A 200 15.23 -4.56 8.80
C ILE A 200 15.30 -3.39 9.79
N SER A 201 14.27 -2.58 9.97
CA SER A 201 14.22 -1.51 10.97
C SER A 201 14.34 -2.09 12.39
N THR A 202 13.74 -3.25 12.64
CA THR A 202 14.04 -4.03 13.85
C THR A 202 15.50 -4.50 13.85
N GLY A 203 16.07 -4.91 12.72
CA GLY A 203 17.50 -5.18 12.55
C GLY A 203 18.42 -3.97 12.83
N TRP A 204 17.99 -2.73 12.60
CA TRP A 204 18.73 -1.53 13.00
C TRP A 204 18.66 -1.30 14.51
N LEU A 205 17.64 -1.82 15.20
CA LEU A 205 17.61 -1.95 16.67
C LEU A 205 18.49 -3.12 17.17
N ILE A 206 18.90 -4.05 16.30
CA ILE A 206 19.89 -5.12 16.57
C ILE A 206 21.33 -4.64 16.26
N LEU A 207 21.53 -3.37 15.88
CA LEU A 207 22.84 -2.75 16.02
C LEU A 207 23.03 -2.44 17.51
N ASP A 208 24.00 -3.12 18.13
CA ASP A 208 24.47 -2.79 19.48
C ASP A 208 24.82 -1.29 19.57
N SER A 209 24.77 -0.73 20.79
CA SER A 209 25.04 0.67 21.15
C SER A 209 26.36 1.21 20.57
N PHE A 210 27.25 0.32 20.14
CA PHE A 210 28.56 0.60 19.54
C PHE A 210 28.60 0.64 18.01
N ARG A 211 27.47 0.49 17.29
CA ARG A 211 27.39 0.50 15.81
C ARG A 211 28.39 -0.45 15.11
N SER A 212 28.75 -1.56 15.75
CA SER A 212 29.53 -2.61 15.12
C SER A 212 28.65 -3.36 14.11
N SER A 213 29.08 -3.38 12.85
CA SER A 213 28.45 -4.18 11.80
C SER A 213 28.57 -5.66 12.15
N LEU A 214 27.44 -6.33 12.38
CA LEU A 214 27.40 -7.79 12.52
C LEU A 214 27.74 -8.43 11.17
N ASN A 215 28.49 -9.53 11.19
CA ASN A 215 28.79 -10.32 9.99
C ASN A 215 27.47 -10.69 9.28
N PRO A 216 27.34 -10.49 7.95
CA PRO A 216 26.12 -10.83 7.19
C PRO A 216 25.58 -12.24 7.46
N VAL A 217 26.45 -13.23 7.70
CA VAL A 217 26.06 -14.60 8.05
C VAL A 217 25.38 -14.66 9.40
N LEU A 218 25.86 -13.88 10.38
CA LEU A 218 25.27 -13.82 11.72
C LEU A 218 23.91 -13.12 11.71
N VAL A 219 23.78 -12.05 10.92
CA VAL A 219 22.50 -11.34 10.73
C VAL A 219 21.46 -12.29 10.13
N GLN A 220 21.84 -13.06 9.11
CA GLN A 220 20.94 -14.03 8.50
C GLN A 220 20.50 -15.11 9.50
N VAL A 221 21.44 -15.66 10.30
CA VAL A 221 21.11 -16.65 11.35
C VAL A 221 20.15 -16.06 12.38
N LEU A 222 20.36 -14.82 12.82
CA LEU A 222 19.49 -14.16 13.82
C LEU A 222 18.08 -13.90 13.27
N VAL A 223 17.96 -13.43 12.02
CA VAL A 223 16.66 -13.24 11.35
C VAL A 223 15.93 -14.58 11.21
N CYS A 224 16.61 -15.61 10.73
CA CYS A 224 16.02 -16.95 10.60
C CYS A 224 15.59 -17.54 11.96
N LEU A 225 16.38 -17.35 13.02
CA LEU A 225 16.05 -17.82 14.36
C LEU A 225 14.86 -17.04 14.96
N GLN A 226 14.79 -15.73 14.73
CA GLN A 226 13.67 -14.90 15.18
C GLN A 226 12.37 -15.27 14.45
N ASP A 227 12.43 -15.51 13.15
CA ASP A 227 11.28 -15.96 12.37
C ASP A 227 10.84 -17.37 12.79
N TRP A 228 11.79 -18.26 13.10
CA TRP A 228 11.51 -19.58 13.67
C TRP A 228 10.76 -19.49 15.00
N LEU A 229 11.28 -18.73 15.96
CA LEU A 229 10.65 -18.52 17.27
C LEU A 229 9.26 -17.87 17.17
N ARG A 230 9.01 -17.05 16.14
CA ARG A 230 7.69 -16.44 15.89
C ARG A 230 6.69 -17.37 15.21
N SER A 231 7.15 -18.49 14.65
CA SER A 231 6.31 -19.48 13.97
C SER A 231 5.82 -20.60 14.87
N GLU A 232 6.33 -20.70 16.10
CA GLU A 232 5.79 -21.63 17.10
C GLU A 232 4.37 -21.20 17.54
N PRO A 233 3.38 -22.12 17.52
CA PRO A 233 2.05 -21.84 18.05
C PRO A 233 2.14 -21.59 19.55
N GLN A 234 1.54 -20.50 20.03
CA GLN A 234 1.34 -20.31 21.47
C GLN A 234 0.38 -21.41 21.96
N LEU A 235 0.93 -22.37 22.71
CA LEU A 235 0.22 -23.42 23.43
C LEU A 235 -0.65 -22.83 24.55
#